data_AF-A0A1A8EY08-F1
#
_entry.id   AF-A0A1A8EY08-F1
#
_cell.length_a   1.000
_cell.length_b   1.000
_cell.length_c   1.000
_cell.angle_alpha   90.00
_cell.angle_beta   90.00
_cell.angle_gamma   90.00
#
_symmetry.space_group_name_H-M   'P 1'
#
loop_
_entity.id
_entity.type
_entity.pdbx_description
1 polymer ?
#
loop_
_entity_poly.entity_id
_entity_poly.type
_entity_poly.pdbx_seq_one_letter_code
_entity_poly.pdbx_strand_id
1 'polypeptide(L)'
;VSVTVFCALLMFSSVFCCVSDRFVIIPLHSLMPTVNQTQVFKRPPAGVRKIVIATNIAETSITIDDVVFVIDGGKIKETNFDTNNNISTMTAEWVSLANAKQRKGRAGRVQPGKCYHLYNGLRASLLDAYQLPEIMRTPLEELCLQIKILKLGFISRFLEKALDPPTEKAVNLAIKSLTDLNALDHTEGLTALGFHLARLPVEPHIGKLILFGALLGCLDPVLTIAASLSFKDPFFIPLGKEKMADMRRRVLSRNSKSDHLTIVNAVKGWEEAKQRGVRYERDFCWDNFLSANTLQMLHNMKGQFAEHLMHAGFVSSGDPKDPASNVNSDNEKLIKAVIVAGLYPKVAMIKPSHSKKRPGVKVYTQADGKVCIHPKSVNAEEKEFNYAWLIYHLKMRTSSIFLYDCTEVSPFSLLFFGGDISIQKDEDQETIAVDQWIVFRSPARIAHLVKSLKKELDSLLEEKISDPAPVDWNNRQSKDCAVITAIIDLITTQEKPTGSSKDYSQTWASTSRGRHMYFNNEDDEDDD
;
A
#
# COMPACT_ATOMS: atom_id res chain seq x y z
N VAL A 1 -18.58 -1.73 6.05
CA VAL A 1 -18.94 -2.79 5.07
C VAL A 1 -18.83 -2.18 3.67
N SER A 2 -18.20 -2.87 2.71
CA SER A 2 -18.16 -2.36 1.32
C SER A 2 -19.58 -2.28 0.76
N VAL A 3 -19.90 -1.20 0.04
CA VAL A 3 -21.21 -0.99 -0.62
C VAL A 3 -21.66 -2.24 -1.39
N THR A 4 -20.76 -2.87 -2.12
CA THR A 4 -21.03 -4.07 -2.92
C THR A 4 -21.35 -5.30 -2.06
N VAL A 5 -20.74 -5.41 -0.88
CA VAL A 5 -21.03 -6.51 0.07
C VAL A 5 -22.40 -6.31 0.69
N PHE A 6 -22.78 -5.07 1.02
CA PHE A 6 -24.11 -4.78 1.54
C PHE A 6 -25.20 -4.99 0.47
N CYS A 7 -24.95 -4.61 -0.80
CA CYS A 7 -25.82 -4.98 -1.92
C CYS A 7 -26.02 -6.50 -2.01
N ALA A 8 -24.93 -7.28 -1.96
CA ALA A 8 -25.01 -8.74 -2.03
C ALA A 8 -25.85 -9.30 -0.86
N LEU A 9 -25.59 -8.87 0.37
CA LEU A 9 -26.35 -9.28 1.55
C LEU A 9 -27.85 -8.95 1.43
N LEU A 10 -28.20 -7.80 0.86
CA LEU A 10 -29.59 -7.42 0.61
C LEU A 10 -30.26 -8.33 -0.43
N MET A 11 -29.56 -8.67 -1.52
CA MET A 11 -30.10 -9.61 -2.52
C MET A 11 -30.36 -11.01 -1.96
N PHE A 12 -29.56 -11.46 -0.97
CA PHE A 12 -29.76 -12.75 -0.29
C PHE A 12 -30.78 -12.72 0.86
N SER A 13 -31.34 -11.55 1.22
CA SER A 13 -32.38 -11.47 2.24
C SER A 13 -33.70 -12.04 1.74
N SER A 14 -34.45 -12.74 2.60
CA SER A 14 -35.76 -13.34 2.29
C SER A 14 -36.79 -12.34 1.75
N VAL A 15 -36.66 -11.05 2.10
CA VAL A 15 -37.54 -9.97 1.63
C VAL A 15 -37.30 -9.63 0.16
N PHE A 16 -36.05 -9.71 -0.31
CA PHE A 16 -35.67 -9.31 -1.66
C PHE A 16 -35.50 -10.52 -2.60
N CYS A 17 -35.10 -11.67 -2.08
CA CYS A 17 -34.88 -12.91 -2.84
C CYS A 17 -36.20 -13.47 -3.43
N CYS A 18 -37.33 -13.32 -2.74
CA CYS A 18 -38.63 -13.82 -3.19
C CYS A 18 -39.35 -12.89 -4.19
N VAL A 19 -38.78 -11.73 -4.53
CA VAL A 19 -39.45 -10.65 -5.28
C VAL A 19 -38.52 -9.97 -6.30
N SER A 20 -37.63 -10.76 -6.92
CA SER A 20 -36.57 -10.34 -7.84
C SER A 20 -36.97 -9.21 -8.81
N ASP A 21 -38.13 -9.32 -9.47
CA ASP A 21 -38.43 -8.46 -10.63
C ASP A 21 -39.01 -7.08 -10.27
N ARG A 22 -39.29 -6.83 -8.98
CA ARG A 22 -39.82 -5.53 -8.50
C ARG A 22 -38.75 -4.58 -7.97
N PHE A 23 -37.49 -4.99 -7.92
CA PHE A 23 -36.41 -4.18 -7.38
C PHE A 23 -35.19 -4.15 -8.30
N VAL A 24 -34.57 -2.97 -8.42
CA VAL A 24 -33.26 -2.81 -9.08
C VAL A 24 -32.31 -2.23 -8.05
N ILE A 25 -31.35 -3.05 -7.59
CA ILE A 25 -30.38 -2.66 -6.57
C ILE A 25 -29.04 -2.34 -7.25
N ILE A 26 -28.56 -1.10 -7.09
CA ILE A 26 -27.37 -0.60 -7.77
C ILE A 26 -26.33 -0.19 -6.71
N PRO A 27 -25.16 -0.85 -6.63
CA PRO A 27 -24.02 -0.34 -5.87
C PRO A 27 -23.45 0.90 -6.56
N LEU A 28 -22.99 1.89 -5.78
CA LEU A 28 -22.37 3.11 -6.29
C LEU A 28 -21.19 3.56 -5.41
N HIS A 29 -19.98 3.58 -5.98
CA HIS A 29 -18.80 4.16 -5.34
C HIS A 29 -17.79 4.65 -6.39
N SER A 30 -16.86 5.53 -5.97
CA SER A 30 -15.90 6.20 -6.86
C SER A 30 -15.07 5.25 -7.72
N LEU A 31 -14.66 4.11 -7.16
CA LEU A 31 -13.83 3.13 -7.87
C LEU A 31 -14.60 2.25 -8.89
N MET A 32 -15.91 2.42 -9.09
CA MET A 32 -16.65 1.66 -10.11
C MET A 32 -16.35 2.15 -11.52
N PRO A 33 -16.27 1.27 -12.54
CA PRO A 33 -16.14 1.71 -13.94
C PRO A 33 -17.25 2.69 -14.34
N THR A 34 -16.91 3.73 -15.11
CA THR A 34 -17.81 4.82 -15.50
C THR A 34 -19.12 4.32 -16.12
N VAL A 35 -19.04 3.29 -16.97
CA VAL A 35 -20.22 2.67 -17.61
C VAL A 35 -21.22 2.13 -16.57
N ASN A 36 -20.74 1.53 -15.48
CA ASN A 36 -21.61 1.01 -14.42
C ASN A 36 -22.21 2.13 -13.56
N GLN A 37 -21.49 3.24 -13.38
CA GLN A 37 -22.04 4.42 -12.70
C GLN A 37 -23.23 5.00 -13.46
N THR A 38 -23.23 4.97 -14.80
CA THR A 38 -24.33 5.53 -15.61
C THR A 38 -25.68 4.84 -15.43
N GLN A 39 -25.69 3.58 -14.97
CA GLN A 39 -26.94 2.83 -14.75
C GLN A 39 -27.83 3.50 -13.71
N VAL A 40 -27.24 4.25 -12.77
CA VAL A 40 -27.96 4.94 -11.69
C VAL A 40 -28.91 6.02 -12.21
N PHE A 41 -28.63 6.61 -13.37
CA PHE A 41 -29.43 7.69 -13.96
C PHE A 41 -30.66 7.17 -14.70
N LYS A 42 -30.71 5.87 -15.05
CA LYS A 42 -31.86 5.29 -15.74
C LYS A 42 -33.04 5.21 -14.77
N ARG A 43 -34.22 5.66 -15.22
CA ARG A 43 -35.47 5.49 -14.45
C ARG A 43 -35.88 4.01 -14.50
N PRO A 44 -36.31 3.42 -13.39
CA PRO A 44 -36.82 2.05 -13.40
C PRO A 44 -38.16 1.97 -14.15
N PRO A 45 -38.52 0.80 -14.72
CA PRO A 45 -39.85 0.56 -15.29
C PRO A 45 -40.97 0.76 -14.26
N ALA A 46 -42.20 0.96 -14.74
CA ALA A 46 -43.37 1.06 -13.87
C ALA A 46 -43.53 -0.22 -13.03
N GLY A 47 -43.80 -0.06 -11.73
CA GLY A 47 -43.91 -1.17 -10.77
C GLY A 47 -42.57 -1.67 -10.19
N VAL A 48 -41.44 -1.15 -10.67
CA VAL A 48 -40.09 -1.51 -10.20
C VAL A 48 -39.51 -0.39 -9.36
N ARG A 49 -38.96 -0.72 -8.19
CA ARG A 49 -38.30 0.22 -7.29
C ARG A 49 -36.79 0.16 -7.44
N LYS A 50 -36.18 1.29 -7.79
CA LYS A 50 -34.72 1.45 -7.77
C LYS A 50 -34.24 1.70 -6.34
N ILE A 51 -33.18 1.00 -5.93
CA ILE A 51 -32.49 1.15 -4.64
C ILE A 51 -31.02 1.35 -4.95
N VAL A 52 -30.49 2.52 -4.61
CA VAL A 52 -29.09 2.86 -4.82
C VAL A 52 -28.37 2.81 -3.48
N ILE A 53 -27.33 2.01 -3.39
CA ILE A 53 -26.47 1.92 -2.20
C ILE A 53 -25.19 2.64 -2.55
N ALA A 54 -24.93 3.77 -1.89
CA ALA A 54 -23.85 4.66 -2.28
C ALA A 54 -22.91 5.00 -1.12
N THR A 55 -21.68 5.36 -1.48
CA THR A 55 -20.78 6.14 -0.62
C THR A 55 -21.13 7.63 -0.68
N ASN A 56 -20.30 8.48 -0.08
CA ASN A 56 -20.42 9.94 -0.16
C ASN A 56 -20.35 10.51 -1.60
N ILE A 57 -20.01 9.72 -2.63
CA ILE A 57 -20.09 10.17 -4.03
C ILE A 57 -21.49 10.63 -4.45
N ALA A 58 -22.55 10.06 -3.87
CA ALA A 58 -23.94 10.48 -4.13
C ALA A 58 -24.33 11.76 -3.38
N GLU A 59 -23.50 12.21 -2.42
CA GLU A 59 -23.74 13.41 -1.62
C GLU A 59 -23.49 14.69 -2.40
N THR A 60 -22.51 14.70 -3.30
CA THR A 60 -22.09 15.85 -4.11
C THR A 60 -22.11 15.50 -5.60
N SER A 61 -21.20 14.63 -6.03
CA SER A 61 -20.76 14.43 -7.42
C SER A 61 -21.81 13.85 -8.36
N ILE A 62 -22.84 13.18 -7.84
CA ILE A 62 -23.85 12.49 -8.66
C ILE A 62 -25.26 12.95 -8.31
N THR A 63 -26.05 13.26 -9.33
CA THR A 63 -27.44 13.72 -9.21
C THR A 63 -28.40 12.65 -9.74
N ILE A 64 -29.10 11.97 -8.83
CA ILE A 64 -30.09 10.95 -9.19
C ILE A 64 -31.47 11.58 -9.02
N ASP A 65 -32.20 11.76 -10.11
CA ASP A 65 -33.41 12.60 -10.12
C ASP A 65 -34.59 11.97 -9.38
N ASP A 66 -34.77 10.66 -9.47
CA ASP A 66 -35.94 9.93 -8.94
C ASP A 66 -35.81 9.52 -7.47
N VAL A 67 -34.89 10.13 -6.72
CA VAL A 67 -34.73 9.87 -5.28
C VAL A 67 -35.78 10.61 -4.47
N VAL A 68 -36.57 9.85 -3.71
CA VAL A 68 -37.60 10.36 -2.78
C VAL A 68 -37.31 9.97 -1.34
N PHE A 69 -36.57 8.87 -1.15
CA PHE A 69 -36.19 8.35 0.16
C PHE A 69 -34.68 8.28 0.26
N VAL A 70 -34.13 8.94 1.28
CA VAL A 70 -32.71 8.86 1.62
C VAL A 70 -32.59 8.18 2.97
N ILE A 71 -31.74 7.15 3.04
CA ILE A 71 -31.35 6.51 4.30
C ILE A 71 -29.90 6.90 4.55
N ASP A 72 -29.69 7.78 5.51
CA ASP A 72 -28.38 8.24 5.93
C ASP A 72 -27.86 7.35 7.07
N GLY A 73 -26.86 6.52 6.76
CA GLY A 73 -26.20 5.67 7.74
C GLY A 73 -25.44 6.42 8.84
N GLY A 74 -25.30 7.75 8.73
CA GLY A 74 -24.65 8.59 9.75
C GLY A 74 -23.13 8.50 9.78
N LYS A 75 -22.54 7.73 8.87
CA LYS A 75 -21.10 7.49 8.79
C LYS A 75 -20.53 7.92 7.45
N ILE A 76 -19.26 8.30 7.46
CA ILE A 76 -18.43 8.57 6.28
C ILE A 76 -17.04 7.98 6.53
N LYS A 77 -16.36 7.56 5.47
CA LYS A 77 -14.98 7.06 5.58
C LYS A 77 -14.04 8.25 5.40
N GLU A 78 -13.19 8.50 6.39
CA GLU A 78 -12.21 9.59 6.35
C GLU A 78 -10.81 9.05 6.53
N THR A 79 -9.87 9.70 5.85
CA THR A 79 -8.43 9.53 6.09
C THR A 79 -8.02 10.53 7.17
N ASN A 80 -7.42 10.01 8.23
CA ASN A 80 -6.91 10.75 9.37
C ASN A 80 -5.42 10.45 9.53
N PHE A 81 -4.62 11.50 9.67
CA PHE A 81 -3.18 11.41 9.81
C PHE A 81 -2.72 11.79 11.22
N ASP A 82 -2.18 10.82 11.94
CA ASP A 82 -1.53 11.03 13.22
C ASP A 82 -0.05 11.39 13.01
N THR A 83 0.24 12.69 13.09
CA THR A 83 1.60 13.25 12.95
C THR A 83 2.54 12.81 14.07
N ASN A 84 2.06 12.35 15.22
CA ASN A 84 2.93 11.92 16.31
C ASN A 84 3.53 10.54 16.02
N ASN A 85 2.74 9.64 15.44
CA ASN A 85 3.16 8.27 15.18
C ASN A 85 3.48 8.00 13.70
N ASN A 86 3.29 9.00 12.84
CA ASN A 86 3.37 8.90 11.38
C ASN A 86 2.47 7.77 10.84
N ILE A 87 1.22 7.73 11.31
CA ILE A 87 0.23 6.71 10.95
C ILE A 87 -0.93 7.39 10.25
N SER A 88 -1.17 6.99 8.99
CA SER A 88 -2.43 7.27 8.31
C SER A 88 -3.42 6.16 8.62
N THR A 89 -4.62 6.54 9.03
CA THR A 89 -5.72 5.62 9.31
C THR A 89 -6.92 5.99 8.47
N MET A 90 -7.68 4.98 8.04
CA MET A 90 -8.89 5.20 7.26
C MET A 90 -10.09 4.57 7.99
N THR A 91 -10.80 5.39 8.76
CA THR A 91 -11.85 4.94 9.69
C THR A 91 -13.23 5.46 9.30
N ALA A 92 -14.28 4.83 9.87
CA ALA A 92 -15.66 5.25 9.66
C ALA A 92 -16.08 6.26 10.74
N GLU A 93 -15.96 7.54 10.39
CA GLU A 93 -16.29 8.66 11.26
C GLU A 93 -17.76 9.07 11.15
N TRP A 94 -18.24 9.78 12.16
CA TRP A 94 -19.57 10.40 12.11
C TRP A 94 -19.61 11.50 11.05
N VAL A 95 -20.74 11.62 10.36
CA VAL A 95 -20.94 12.71 9.40
C VAL A 95 -21.03 14.07 10.09
N SER A 96 -20.63 15.15 9.41
CA SER A 96 -20.91 16.51 9.88
C SER A 96 -22.37 16.91 9.65
N LEU A 97 -22.82 17.97 10.32
CA LEU A 97 -24.12 18.60 10.07
C LEU A 97 -24.27 19.04 8.61
N ALA A 98 -23.20 19.56 8.00
CA ALA A 98 -23.18 19.91 6.59
C ALA A 98 -23.45 18.68 5.70
N ASN A 99 -22.79 17.54 5.96
CA ASN A 99 -23.01 16.32 5.18
C ASN A 99 -24.45 15.81 5.32
N ALA A 100 -24.95 15.75 6.56
CA ALA A 100 -26.33 15.33 6.84
C ALA A 100 -27.35 16.20 6.10
N LYS A 101 -27.11 17.53 6.05
CA LYS A 101 -27.93 18.48 5.30
C LYS A 101 -27.87 18.23 3.78
N GLN A 102 -26.69 17.96 3.23
CA GLN A 102 -26.54 17.63 1.81
C GLN A 102 -27.27 16.33 1.45
N ARG A 103 -27.13 15.28 2.27
CA ARG A 103 -27.84 13.99 2.11
C ARG A 103 -29.35 14.18 2.16
N LYS A 104 -29.86 14.94 3.14
CA LYS A 104 -31.29 15.30 3.22
C LYS A 104 -31.78 15.98 1.93
N GLY A 105 -30.98 16.88 1.37
CA GLY A 105 -31.30 17.58 0.11
C GLY A 105 -31.46 16.66 -1.10
N ARG A 106 -30.94 15.42 -1.07
CA ARG A 106 -31.08 14.45 -2.17
C ARG A 106 -32.49 13.88 -2.29
N ALA A 107 -33.30 13.89 -1.22
CA ALA A 107 -34.67 13.38 -1.23
C ALA A 107 -35.71 14.36 -1.79
N GLY A 108 -35.39 15.66 -1.86
CA GLY A 108 -36.36 16.73 -2.11
C GLY A 108 -36.29 17.36 -3.49
N ARG A 109 -35.67 16.69 -4.48
CA ARG A 109 -35.36 17.31 -5.78
C ARG A 109 -36.54 17.38 -6.73
N VAL A 110 -37.27 16.29 -6.88
CA VAL A 110 -38.37 16.17 -7.85
C VAL A 110 -39.76 16.26 -7.20
N GLN A 111 -39.85 15.93 -5.91
CA GLN A 111 -41.08 15.98 -5.12
C GLN A 111 -40.73 15.97 -3.61
N PRO A 112 -41.69 16.21 -2.70
CA PRO A 112 -41.47 16.06 -1.27
C PRO A 112 -40.97 14.65 -0.92
N GLY A 113 -39.83 14.57 -0.24
CA GLY A 113 -39.19 13.30 0.13
C GLY A 113 -38.95 13.17 1.63
N LYS A 114 -38.38 12.02 2.02
CA LYS A 114 -38.04 11.69 3.42
C LYS A 114 -36.57 11.31 3.55
N CYS A 115 -35.91 11.84 4.58
CA CYS A 115 -34.55 11.48 4.94
C CYS A 115 -34.56 10.85 6.34
N TYR A 116 -33.99 9.65 6.46
CA TYR A 116 -33.90 8.89 7.70
C TYR A 116 -32.45 8.87 8.16
N HIS A 117 -32.16 9.49 9.29
CA HIS A 117 -30.82 9.53 9.88
C HIS A 117 -30.66 8.43 10.93
N LEU A 118 -29.65 7.57 10.78
CA LEU A 118 -29.39 6.44 11.69
C LEU A 118 -28.53 6.85 12.91
N TYR A 119 -28.86 7.99 13.51
CA TYR A 119 -28.28 8.46 14.77
C TYR A 119 -29.34 9.15 15.63
N ASN A 120 -29.20 9.06 16.95
CA ASN A 120 -30.16 9.64 17.89
C ASN A 120 -29.99 11.17 18.02
N GLY A 121 -30.95 11.83 18.68
CA GLY A 121 -30.93 13.28 18.87
C GLY A 121 -29.71 13.80 19.65
N LEU A 122 -29.23 13.01 20.63
CA LEU A 122 -28.01 13.35 21.37
C LEU A 122 -26.80 13.37 20.44
N ARG A 123 -26.60 12.32 19.63
CA ARG A 123 -25.52 12.28 18.64
C ARG A 123 -25.64 13.43 17.65
N ALA A 124 -26.85 13.74 17.17
CA ALA A 124 -27.09 14.87 16.26
C ALA A 124 -26.63 16.21 16.86
N SER A 125 -26.84 16.42 18.17
CA SER A 125 -26.39 17.65 18.86
C SER A 125 -24.87 17.74 19.06
N LEU A 126 -24.15 16.63 18.93
CA LEU A 126 -22.69 16.52 19.10
C LEU A 126 -21.94 16.39 17.78
N LEU A 127 -22.62 16.48 16.62
CA LEU A 127 -21.95 16.43 15.32
C LEU A 127 -21.26 17.77 15.05
N ASP A 128 -20.05 17.69 14.49
CA ASP A 128 -19.34 18.88 14.01
C ASP A 128 -20.12 19.57 12.91
N ALA A 129 -20.00 20.89 12.84
CA ALA A 129 -20.68 21.69 11.81
C ALA A 129 -20.22 21.31 10.40
N TYR A 130 -18.91 21.13 10.23
CA TYR A 130 -18.24 20.81 8.98
C TYR A 130 -17.13 19.78 9.23
N GLN A 131 -16.80 19.01 8.20
CA GLN A 131 -15.63 18.13 8.24
C GLN A 131 -14.36 18.96 8.23
N LEU A 132 -13.31 18.45 8.88
CA LEU A 132 -12.00 19.09 8.81
C LEU A 132 -11.47 19.04 7.36
N PRO A 133 -10.92 20.14 6.82
CA PRO A 133 -10.36 20.18 5.47
C PRO A 133 -9.33 19.08 5.26
N GLU A 134 -9.33 18.48 4.07
CA GLU A 134 -8.47 17.33 3.75
C GLU A 134 -6.98 17.64 3.97
N ILE A 135 -6.54 18.83 3.54
CA ILE A 135 -5.17 19.33 3.74
C ILE A 135 -4.69 19.31 5.19
N MET A 136 -5.60 19.31 6.17
CA MET A 136 -5.25 19.30 7.59
C MET A 136 -5.20 17.88 8.20
N ARG A 137 -5.66 16.85 7.48
CA ARG A 137 -5.84 15.49 8.03
C ARG A 137 -5.31 14.38 7.14
N THR A 138 -4.75 14.68 5.98
CA THR A 138 -4.09 13.70 5.11
C THR A 138 -2.58 13.91 5.06
N PRO A 139 -1.80 12.87 4.74
CA PRO A 139 -0.42 13.02 4.32
C PRO A 139 -0.30 14.00 3.13
N LEU A 140 0.82 14.72 3.03
CA LEU A 140 0.99 15.87 2.11
C LEU A 140 2.01 15.62 1.00
N GLU A 141 2.55 14.41 0.87
CA GLU A 141 3.65 14.09 -0.04
C GLU A 141 3.28 14.37 -1.51
N GLU A 142 2.07 14.00 -1.93
CA GLU A 142 1.58 14.28 -3.29
C GLU A 142 1.48 15.80 -3.54
N LEU A 143 0.90 16.54 -2.61
CA LEU A 143 0.77 18.00 -2.70
C LEU A 143 2.15 18.69 -2.75
N CYS A 144 3.09 18.23 -1.94
CA CYS A 144 4.47 18.71 -1.92
C CYS A 144 5.16 18.50 -3.27
N LEU A 145 4.98 17.34 -3.91
CA LEU A 145 5.51 17.09 -5.26
C LEU A 145 4.86 18.00 -6.31
N GLN A 146 3.54 18.22 -6.24
CA GLN A 146 2.84 19.13 -7.14
C GLN A 146 3.37 20.57 -7.03
N ILE A 147 3.62 21.06 -5.81
CA ILE A 147 4.22 22.38 -5.57
C ILE A 147 5.58 22.50 -6.27
N LYS A 148 6.40 21.45 -6.18
CA LYS A 148 7.76 21.45 -6.76
C LYS A 148 7.75 21.35 -8.28
N ILE A 149 6.94 20.47 -8.88
CA ILE A 149 6.88 20.35 -10.33
C ILE A 149 6.28 21.60 -11.01
N LEU A 150 5.35 22.29 -10.33
CA LEU A 150 4.81 23.58 -10.76
C LEU A 150 5.73 24.78 -10.45
N LYS A 151 6.89 24.54 -9.83
CA LYS A 151 7.90 25.56 -9.49
C LYS A 151 7.35 26.70 -8.63
N LEU A 152 6.51 26.38 -7.64
CA LEU A 152 5.85 27.36 -6.77
C LEU A 152 6.70 27.82 -5.56
N GLY A 153 7.96 27.36 -5.47
CA GLY A 153 8.94 27.78 -4.47
C GLY A 153 9.16 26.77 -3.34
N PHE A 154 9.45 27.28 -2.13
CA PHE A 154 9.58 26.46 -0.92
C PHE A 154 8.21 25.96 -0.45
N ILE A 155 8.13 24.68 -0.09
CA ILE A 155 6.86 24.01 0.22
C ILE A 155 6.14 24.68 1.40
N SER A 156 6.86 24.87 2.52
CA SER A 156 6.33 25.49 3.74
C SER A 156 5.73 26.88 3.46
N ARG A 157 6.51 27.76 2.82
CA ARG A 157 6.09 29.13 2.47
C ARG A 157 4.90 29.19 1.52
N PHE A 158 4.73 28.17 0.67
CA PHE A 158 3.57 28.09 -0.20
C PHE A 158 2.33 27.63 0.56
N LEU A 159 2.45 26.58 1.38
CA LEU A 159 1.34 26.01 2.15
C LEU A 159 0.81 26.95 3.24
N GLU A 160 1.66 27.82 3.79
CA GLU A 160 1.23 28.90 4.70
C GLU A 160 0.21 29.87 4.08
N LYS A 161 0.13 29.94 2.74
CA LYS A 161 -0.81 30.80 2.01
C LYS A 161 -2.16 30.13 1.75
N ALA A 162 -2.34 28.87 2.14
CA ALA A 162 -3.61 28.17 2.00
C ALA A 162 -4.70 28.81 2.88
N LEU A 163 -5.97 28.62 2.52
CA LEU A 163 -7.11 29.11 3.31
C LEU A 163 -7.06 28.57 4.74
N ASP A 164 -6.81 27.28 4.86
CA ASP A 164 -6.60 26.55 6.11
C ASP A 164 -5.22 25.87 6.03
N PRO A 165 -4.14 26.52 6.49
CA PRO A 165 -2.79 25.99 6.37
C PRO A 165 -2.62 24.71 7.22
N PRO A 166 -1.94 23.68 6.70
CA PRO A 166 -1.61 22.49 7.48
C PRO A 166 -0.63 22.82 8.61
N THR A 167 -0.55 21.93 9.60
CA THR A 167 0.44 22.08 10.67
C THR A 167 1.87 21.94 10.14
N GLU A 168 2.80 22.75 10.68
CA GLU A 168 4.21 22.70 10.31
C GLU A 168 4.80 21.29 10.45
N LYS A 169 4.39 20.56 11.50
CA LYS A 169 4.79 19.18 11.72
C LYS A 169 4.38 18.25 10.57
N ALA A 170 3.16 18.39 10.04
CA ALA A 170 2.71 17.59 8.90
C ALA A 170 3.52 17.90 7.64
N VAL A 171 3.82 19.18 7.40
CA VAL A 171 4.65 19.62 6.26
C VAL A 171 6.07 19.06 6.36
N ASN A 172 6.71 19.18 7.52
CA ASN A 172 8.07 18.68 7.74
C ASN A 172 8.15 17.14 7.61
N LEU A 173 7.12 16.42 8.07
CA LEU A 173 7.03 14.97 7.87
C LEU A 173 6.92 14.60 6.39
N ALA A 174 6.12 15.32 5.60
CA ALA A 174 5.99 15.06 4.17
C ALA A 174 7.30 15.36 3.41
N ILE A 175 7.99 16.47 3.71
CA ILE A 175 9.29 16.80 3.11
C ILE A 175 10.32 15.72 3.47
N LYS A 176 10.37 15.31 4.73
CA LYS A 176 11.24 14.22 5.18
C LYS A 176 10.92 12.93 4.43
N SER A 177 9.66 12.53 4.36
CA SER A 177 9.25 11.31 3.66
C SER A 177 9.62 11.33 2.18
N LEU A 178 9.49 12.47 1.50
CA LEU A 178 9.90 12.62 0.10
C LEU A 178 11.43 12.58 -0.06
N THR A 179 12.18 13.08 0.91
CA THR A 179 13.65 13.00 0.94
C THR A 179 14.09 11.54 1.15
N ASP A 180 13.48 10.83 2.10
CA ASP A 180 13.74 9.41 2.37
C ASP A 180 13.37 8.52 1.16
N LEU A 181 12.39 8.94 0.35
CA LEU A 181 12.02 8.29 -0.92
C LEU A 181 12.97 8.64 -2.08
N ASN A 182 13.94 9.54 -1.89
CA ASN A 182 14.79 10.15 -2.92
C ASN A 182 13.99 10.88 -4.01
N ALA A 183 12.81 11.39 -3.69
CA ALA A 183 12.01 12.23 -4.58
C ALA A 183 12.40 13.72 -4.48
N LEU A 184 12.89 14.13 -3.32
CA LEU A 184 13.51 15.44 -3.10
C LEU A 184 14.97 15.27 -2.65
N ASP A 185 15.82 16.22 -3.03
CA ASP A 185 17.16 16.35 -2.45
C ASP A 185 17.14 17.14 -1.13
N HIS A 186 18.29 17.24 -0.46
CA HIS A 186 18.42 17.96 0.82
C HIS A 186 18.17 19.47 0.74
N THR A 187 18.10 20.05 -0.46
CA THR A 187 17.76 21.45 -0.72
C THR A 187 16.28 21.65 -1.10
N GLU A 188 15.47 20.59 -0.95
CA GLU A 188 14.11 20.49 -1.47
C GLU A 188 14.02 20.66 -3.01
N GLY A 189 15.08 20.35 -3.74
CA GLY A 189 15.07 20.23 -5.19
C GLY A 189 14.43 18.92 -5.63
N LEU A 190 13.75 18.93 -6.77
CA LEU A 190 13.13 17.72 -7.33
C LEU A 190 14.22 16.86 -7.98
N THR A 191 14.34 15.60 -7.58
CA THR A 191 15.25 14.65 -8.23
C THR A 191 14.64 14.14 -9.55
N ALA A 192 15.43 13.43 -10.38
CA ALA A 192 14.91 12.79 -11.58
C ALA A 192 13.77 11.80 -11.26
N LEU A 193 13.94 11.01 -10.20
CA LEU A 193 12.89 10.14 -9.67
C LEU A 193 11.66 10.96 -9.25
N GLY A 194 11.85 12.02 -8.46
CA GLY A 194 10.77 12.90 -8.00
C GLY A 194 9.97 13.52 -9.15
N PHE A 195 10.63 13.88 -10.25
CA PHE A 195 9.99 14.39 -11.45
C PHE A 195 9.02 13.38 -12.06
N HIS A 196 9.44 12.12 -12.19
CA HIS A 196 8.57 11.06 -12.69
C HIS A 196 7.43 10.75 -11.72
N LEU A 197 7.69 10.73 -10.41
CA LEU A 197 6.65 10.52 -9.40
C LEU A 197 5.58 11.61 -9.41
N ALA A 198 5.97 12.87 -9.58
CA ALA A 198 5.05 14.01 -9.64
C ALA A 198 4.12 13.98 -10.88
N ARG A 199 4.46 13.20 -11.91
CA ARG A 199 3.63 13.00 -13.11
C ARG A 199 2.64 11.84 -12.99
N LEU A 200 2.75 11.01 -11.96
CA LEU A 200 1.83 9.90 -11.71
C LEU A 200 0.73 10.34 -10.74
N PRO A 201 -0.56 10.10 -11.03
CA PRO A 201 -1.67 10.51 -10.17
C PRO A 201 -1.91 9.49 -9.04
N VAL A 202 -0.86 9.18 -8.28
CA VAL A 202 -0.87 8.22 -7.17
C VAL A 202 0.04 8.70 -6.05
N GLU A 203 -0.12 8.14 -4.85
CA GLU A 203 0.81 8.41 -3.75
C GLU A 203 2.27 8.08 -4.14
N PRO A 204 3.27 8.89 -3.76
CA PRO A 204 4.65 8.75 -4.26
C PRO A 204 5.27 7.37 -4.02
N HIS A 205 4.92 6.73 -2.91
CA HIS A 205 5.40 5.40 -2.56
C HIS A 205 4.83 4.30 -3.49
N ILE A 206 3.56 4.44 -3.91
CA ILE A 206 2.92 3.60 -4.93
C ILE A 206 3.50 3.92 -6.32
N GLY A 207 3.69 5.20 -6.63
CA GLY A 207 4.33 5.64 -7.87
C GLY A 207 5.71 5.00 -8.04
N LYS A 208 6.54 5.03 -7.00
CA LYS A 208 7.88 4.44 -7.00
C LYS A 208 7.81 2.92 -7.18
N LEU A 209 6.88 2.25 -6.50
CA LEU A 209 6.64 0.82 -6.64
C LEU A 209 6.33 0.43 -8.09
N ILE A 210 5.34 1.08 -8.72
CA ILE A 210 4.92 0.74 -10.09
C ILE A 210 5.96 1.16 -11.15
N LEU A 211 6.67 2.26 -10.92
CA LEU A 211 7.76 2.73 -11.78
C LEU A 211 8.90 1.70 -11.85
N PHE A 212 9.34 1.21 -10.70
CA PHE A 212 10.36 0.17 -10.65
C PHE A 212 9.85 -1.19 -11.15
N GLY A 213 8.55 -1.49 -11.01
CA GLY A 213 7.93 -2.66 -11.64
C GLY A 213 8.07 -2.64 -13.17
N ALA A 214 7.85 -1.48 -13.79
CA ALA A 214 8.06 -1.29 -15.23
C ALA A 214 9.55 -1.35 -15.61
N LEU A 215 10.40 -0.59 -14.93
CA LEU A 215 11.85 -0.54 -15.23
C LEU A 215 12.55 -1.89 -15.08
N LEU A 216 12.10 -2.73 -14.15
CA LEU A 216 12.72 -4.04 -13.86
C LEU A 216 11.98 -5.20 -14.53
N GLY A 217 10.95 -4.92 -15.35
CA GLY A 217 10.27 -5.92 -16.16
C GLY A 217 9.47 -6.94 -15.34
N CYS A 218 8.91 -6.52 -14.21
CA CYS A 218 8.07 -7.35 -13.34
C CYS A 218 6.69 -6.73 -13.08
N LEU A 219 6.06 -6.20 -14.14
CA LEU A 219 4.91 -5.30 -14.05
C LEU A 219 3.67 -5.94 -13.40
N ASP A 220 3.16 -7.06 -13.91
CA ASP A 220 1.89 -7.67 -13.48
C ASP A 220 1.81 -7.97 -11.96
N PRO A 221 2.79 -8.64 -11.33
CA PRO A 221 2.76 -8.88 -9.89
C PRO A 221 2.91 -7.58 -9.09
N VAL A 222 3.73 -6.63 -9.56
CA VAL A 222 3.94 -5.35 -8.88
C VAL A 222 2.68 -4.49 -8.90
N LEU A 223 1.98 -4.41 -10.04
CA LEU A 223 0.70 -3.69 -10.14
C LEU A 223 -0.37 -4.33 -9.25
N THR A 224 -0.34 -5.66 -9.10
CA THR A 224 -1.23 -6.38 -8.18
C THR A 224 -0.98 -5.95 -6.73
N ILE A 225 0.29 -5.86 -6.33
CA ILE A 225 0.69 -5.40 -4.99
C ILE A 225 0.26 -3.94 -4.81
N ALA A 226 0.61 -3.05 -5.73
CA ALA A 226 0.25 -1.63 -5.70
C ALA A 226 -1.27 -1.41 -5.54
N ALA A 227 -2.09 -2.17 -6.28
CA ALA A 227 -3.54 -2.10 -6.19
C ALA A 227 -4.05 -2.51 -4.81
N SER A 228 -3.43 -3.54 -4.22
CA SER A 228 -3.81 -4.02 -2.90
C SER A 228 -3.47 -3.04 -1.78
N LEU A 229 -2.31 -2.37 -1.88
CA LEU A 229 -1.87 -1.34 -0.94
C LEU A 229 -2.75 -0.08 -1.04
N SER A 230 -3.13 0.30 -2.26
CA SER A 230 -3.95 1.50 -2.52
C SER A 230 -5.43 1.33 -2.15
N PHE A 231 -5.93 0.09 -2.02
CA PHE A 231 -7.35 -0.17 -1.74
C PHE A 231 -7.56 -1.04 -0.49
N LYS A 232 -7.29 -2.34 -0.60
CA LYS A 232 -7.27 -3.35 0.48
C LYS A 232 -6.96 -4.72 -0.10
N ASP A 233 -6.55 -5.65 0.76
CA ASP A 233 -6.39 -7.05 0.40
C ASP A 233 -7.75 -7.77 0.19
N PRO A 234 -7.79 -8.83 -0.64
CA PRO A 234 -9.03 -9.53 -1.00
C PRO A 234 -9.52 -10.52 0.05
N PHE A 235 -8.76 -10.81 1.11
CA PHE A 235 -9.11 -11.83 2.09
C PHE A 235 -10.19 -11.34 3.06
N PHE A 236 -11.10 -12.23 3.42
CA PHE A 236 -12.02 -12.04 4.54
C PHE A 236 -11.95 -13.22 5.50
N ILE A 237 -12.37 -13.01 6.74
CA ILE A 237 -12.38 -14.06 7.76
C ILE A 237 -13.82 -14.17 8.27
N PRO A 238 -14.55 -15.26 7.93
CA PRO A 238 -15.84 -15.54 8.53
C PRO A 238 -15.69 -15.88 10.02
N LEU A 239 -16.66 -15.44 10.82
CA LEU A 239 -16.75 -15.80 12.23
C LEU A 239 -16.75 -17.33 12.39
N GLY A 240 -15.85 -17.84 13.25
CA GLY A 240 -15.70 -19.26 13.53
C GLY A 240 -14.90 -20.05 12.49
N LYS A 241 -14.34 -19.39 11.46
CA LYS A 241 -13.49 -20.02 10.42
C LYS A 241 -12.07 -19.43 10.37
N GLU A 242 -11.63 -18.74 11.41
CA GLU A 242 -10.35 -18.03 11.51
C GLU A 242 -9.18 -18.94 11.16
N LYS A 243 -9.04 -20.08 11.86
CA LYS A 243 -7.95 -21.05 11.64
C LYS A 243 -7.92 -21.61 10.21
N MET A 244 -9.08 -21.86 9.62
CA MET A 244 -9.17 -22.35 8.23
C MET A 244 -8.75 -21.28 7.22
N ALA A 245 -9.17 -20.03 7.44
CA ALA A 245 -8.78 -18.90 6.61
C ALA A 245 -7.26 -18.67 6.66
N ASP A 246 -6.66 -18.75 7.85
CA ASP A 246 -5.22 -18.58 8.02
C ASP A 246 -4.43 -19.73 7.36
N MET A 247 -4.91 -20.98 7.46
CA MET A 247 -4.31 -22.11 6.75
C MET A 247 -4.35 -21.92 5.22
N ARG A 248 -5.50 -21.49 4.67
CA ARG A 248 -5.61 -21.21 3.23
C ARG A 248 -4.70 -20.07 2.78
N ARG A 249 -4.57 -19.02 3.59
CA ARG A 249 -3.64 -17.90 3.33
C ARG A 249 -2.18 -18.38 3.30
N ARG A 250 -1.78 -19.28 4.22
CA ARG A 250 -0.44 -19.92 4.20
C ARG A 250 -0.20 -20.80 2.99
N VAL A 251 -1.21 -21.55 2.53
CA VAL A 251 -1.10 -22.34 1.28
C VAL A 251 -0.85 -21.42 0.09
N LEU A 252 -1.58 -20.30 0.00
CA LEU A 252 -1.39 -19.30 -1.05
C LEU A 252 -0.06 -18.56 -0.95
N SER A 253 0.57 -18.48 0.23
CA SER A 253 1.87 -17.82 0.38
C SER A 253 3.01 -18.59 -0.26
N ARG A 254 2.86 -19.90 -0.49
CA ARG A 254 3.89 -20.77 -1.10
C ARG A 254 5.26 -20.67 -0.42
N ASN A 255 5.28 -20.49 0.90
CA ASN A 255 6.49 -20.31 1.70
C ASN A 255 7.35 -19.08 1.33
N SER A 256 6.76 -18.09 0.64
CA SER A 256 7.44 -16.85 0.24
C SER A 256 7.72 -15.89 1.41
N LYS A 257 7.17 -16.13 2.60
CA LYS A 257 7.28 -15.27 3.79
C LYS A 257 6.86 -13.82 3.50
N SER A 258 5.81 -13.67 2.71
CA SER A 258 5.40 -12.40 2.11
C SER A 258 3.88 -12.32 2.00
N ASP A 259 3.26 -11.39 2.74
CA ASP A 259 1.84 -11.08 2.60
C ASP A 259 1.54 -10.54 1.19
N HIS A 260 2.41 -9.69 0.67
CA HIS A 260 2.26 -9.08 -0.65
C HIS A 260 2.26 -10.13 -1.79
N LEU A 261 3.18 -11.10 -1.76
CA LEU A 261 3.20 -12.18 -2.76
C LEU A 261 2.04 -13.17 -2.57
N THR A 262 1.53 -13.30 -1.35
CA THR A 262 0.32 -14.09 -1.10
C THR A 262 -0.89 -13.50 -1.85
N ILE A 263 -0.99 -12.17 -1.94
CA ILE A 263 -2.02 -11.48 -2.73
C ILE A 263 -1.80 -11.70 -4.23
N VAL A 264 -0.56 -11.63 -4.72
CA VAL A 264 -0.21 -11.95 -6.12
C VAL A 264 -0.68 -13.35 -6.49
N ASN A 265 -0.36 -14.35 -5.65
CA ASN A 265 -0.76 -15.74 -5.88
C ASN A 265 -2.29 -15.91 -5.85
N ALA A 266 -3.00 -15.19 -4.97
CA ALA A 266 -4.45 -15.22 -4.90
C ALA A 266 -5.11 -14.63 -6.16
N VAL A 267 -4.61 -13.49 -6.66
CA VAL A 267 -5.11 -12.86 -7.88
C VAL A 267 -4.83 -13.73 -9.10
N LYS A 268 -3.60 -14.27 -9.24
CA LYS A 268 -3.25 -15.19 -10.32
C LYS A 268 -4.16 -16.43 -10.35
N GLY A 269 -4.36 -17.06 -9.19
CA GLY A 269 -5.28 -18.21 -9.08
C GLY A 269 -6.74 -17.88 -9.37
N TRP A 270 -7.20 -16.68 -8.98
CA TRP A 270 -8.55 -16.22 -9.30
C TRP A 270 -8.73 -15.95 -10.81
N GLU A 271 -7.76 -15.31 -11.46
CA GLU A 271 -7.81 -15.07 -12.91
C GLU A 271 -7.84 -16.38 -13.70
N GLU A 272 -7.01 -17.36 -13.31
CA GLU A 272 -7.04 -18.71 -13.89
C GLU A 272 -8.39 -19.42 -13.68
N ALA A 273 -8.97 -19.31 -12.48
CA ALA A 273 -10.29 -19.86 -12.19
C ALA A 273 -11.40 -19.18 -12.99
N LYS A 274 -11.32 -17.85 -13.15
CA LYS A 274 -12.26 -17.04 -13.93
C LYS A 274 -12.24 -17.42 -15.41
N GLN A 275 -11.06 -17.70 -15.98
CA GLN A 275 -10.93 -18.19 -17.36
C GLN A 275 -11.59 -19.55 -17.58
N ARG A 276 -11.64 -20.42 -16.55
CA ARG A 276 -12.32 -21.72 -16.60
C ARG A 276 -13.84 -21.63 -16.47
N GLY A 277 -14.37 -20.49 -16.02
CA GLY A 277 -15.79 -20.19 -15.95
C GLY A 277 -16.29 -19.82 -14.55
N VAL A 278 -17.49 -19.24 -14.51
CA VAL A 278 -18.10 -18.61 -13.32
C VAL A 278 -18.18 -19.56 -12.11
N ARG A 279 -18.44 -20.86 -12.34
CA ARG A 279 -18.46 -21.84 -11.25
C ARG A 279 -17.09 -22.00 -10.58
N TYR A 280 -16.04 -22.15 -11.37
CA TYR A 280 -14.67 -22.30 -10.87
C TYR A 280 -14.20 -21.03 -10.15
N GLU A 281 -14.54 -19.84 -10.66
CA GLU A 281 -14.28 -18.57 -10.00
C GLU A 281 -14.90 -18.53 -8.60
N ARG A 282 -16.19 -18.85 -8.50
CA ARG A 282 -16.93 -18.86 -7.24
C ARG A 282 -16.34 -19.86 -6.25
N ASP A 283 -16.08 -21.08 -6.71
CA ASP A 283 -15.56 -22.15 -5.89
C ASP A 283 -14.14 -21.80 -5.38
N PHE A 284 -13.27 -21.22 -6.23
CA PHE A 284 -11.95 -20.73 -5.83
C PHE A 284 -12.03 -19.62 -4.77
N CYS A 285 -12.93 -18.64 -4.96
CA CYS A 285 -13.12 -17.56 -3.99
C CYS A 285 -13.61 -18.08 -2.65
N TRP A 286 -14.55 -19.05 -2.67
CA TRP A 286 -15.10 -19.66 -1.47
C TRP A 286 -14.05 -20.45 -0.69
N ASP A 287 -13.30 -21.32 -1.39
CA ASP A 287 -12.31 -22.20 -0.76
C ASP A 287 -11.13 -21.46 -0.14
N ASN A 288 -10.83 -20.25 -0.64
CA ASN A 288 -9.72 -19.42 -0.20
C ASN A 288 -10.14 -18.18 0.60
N PHE A 289 -11.43 -18.03 0.93
CA PHE A 289 -11.97 -16.88 1.65
C PHE A 289 -11.61 -15.53 1.01
N LEU A 290 -11.81 -15.44 -0.31
CA LEU A 290 -11.54 -14.25 -1.12
C LEU A 290 -12.83 -13.54 -1.54
N SER A 291 -12.79 -12.23 -1.56
CA SER A 291 -13.89 -11.42 -2.10
C SER A 291 -13.71 -11.18 -3.60
N ALA A 292 -14.54 -11.82 -4.43
CA ALA A 292 -14.57 -11.62 -5.88
C ALA A 292 -14.71 -10.13 -6.27
N ASN A 293 -15.50 -9.37 -5.51
CA ASN A 293 -15.65 -7.93 -5.72
C ASN A 293 -14.34 -7.15 -5.49
N THR A 294 -13.60 -7.50 -4.44
CA THR A 294 -12.28 -6.90 -4.20
C THR A 294 -11.30 -7.30 -5.30
N LEU A 295 -11.26 -8.58 -5.68
CA LEU A 295 -10.39 -9.07 -6.76
C LEU A 295 -10.65 -8.36 -8.09
N GLN A 296 -11.92 -8.19 -8.46
CA GLN A 296 -12.29 -7.43 -9.65
C GLN A 296 -11.88 -5.96 -9.56
N MET A 297 -11.93 -5.36 -8.36
CA MET A 297 -11.43 -4.01 -8.15
C MET A 297 -9.92 -3.92 -8.37
N LEU A 298 -9.15 -4.84 -7.77
CA LEU A 298 -7.71 -4.89 -7.93
C LEU A 298 -7.32 -5.05 -9.41
N HIS A 299 -8.02 -5.93 -10.14
CA HIS A 299 -7.85 -6.08 -11.59
C HIS A 299 -8.06 -4.76 -12.35
N ASN A 300 -9.10 -4.00 -12.02
CA ASN A 300 -9.37 -2.72 -12.68
C ASN A 300 -8.30 -1.67 -12.36
N MET A 301 -7.82 -1.61 -11.11
CA MET A 301 -6.75 -0.70 -10.69
C MET A 301 -5.42 -1.02 -11.37
N LYS A 302 -5.09 -2.31 -11.59
CA LYS A 302 -3.92 -2.72 -12.39
C LYS A 302 -3.95 -2.09 -13.79
N GLY A 303 -5.10 -2.14 -14.46
CA GLY A 303 -5.27 -1.50 -15.77
C GLY A 303 -5.01 0.01 -15.73
N GLN A 304 -5.57 0.72 -14.74
CA GLN A 304 -5.33 2.16 -14.58
C GLN A 304 -3.86 2.49 -14.34
N PHE A 305 -3.15 1.71 -13.51
CA PHE A 305 -1.72 1.93 -13.30
C PHE A 305 -0.89 1.67 -14.55
N ALA A 306 -1.23 0.65 -15.34
CA ALA A 306 -0.57 0.40 -16.62
C ALA A 306 -0.80 1.56 -17.61
N GLU A 307 -2.02 2.11 -17.68
CA GLU A 307 -2.31 3.30 -18.48
C GLU A 307 -1.50 4.52 -18.02
N HIS A 308 -1.38 4.75 -16.71
CA HIS A 308 -0.55 5.85 -16.19
C HIS A 308 0.93 5.69 -16.56
N LEU A 309 1.49 4.48 -16.45
CA LEU A 309 2.86 4.18 -16.84
C LEU A 309 3.08 4.31 -18.36
N MET A 310 2.09 3.91 -19.17
CA MET A 310 2.12 4.05 -20.62
C MET A 310 2.15 5.52 -21.02
N HIS A 311 1.29 6.35 -20.43
CA HIS A 311 1.28 7.79 -20.65
C HIS A 311 2.56 8.50 -20.14
N ALA A 312 3.20 7.94 -19.11
CA ALA A 312 4.50 8.41 -18.63
C ALA A 312 5.68 7.91 -19.49
N GLY A 313 5.46 6.97 -20.43
CA GLY A 313 6.46 6.42 -21.34
C GLY A 313 7.33 5.31 -20.74
N PHE A 314 6.89 4.65 -19.68
CA PHE A 314 7.64 3.56 -19.03
C PHE A 314 7.26 2.17 -19.52
N VAL A 315 6.10 2.02 -20.16
CA VAL A 315 5.63 0.77 -20.79
C VAL A 315 5.04 1.07 -22.16
N SER A 316 5.09 0.08 -23.06
CA SER A 316 4.61 0.21 -24.46
C SER A 316 3.11 -0.06 -24.62
N SER A 317 2.46 -0.67 -23.63
CA SER A 317 1.07 -1.11 -23.67
C SER A 317 0.37 -0.81 -22.34
N GLY A 318 -0.94 -0.51 -22.42
CA GLY A 318 -1.82 -0.41 -21.25
C GLY A 318 -2.26 -1.76 -20.68
N ASP A 319 -1.78 -2.88 -21.22
CA ASP A 319 -2.01 -4.22 -20.69
C ASP A 319 -1.00 -4.57 -19.59
N PRO A 320 -1.41 -4.74 -18.32
CA PRO A 320 -0.55 -5.20 -17.24
C PRO A 320 0.22 -6.50 -17.53
N LYS A 321 -0.32 -7.35 -18.42
CA LYS A 321 0.22 -8.67 -18.76
C LYS A 321 1.05 -8.69 -20.05
N ASP A 322 1.36 -7.54 -20.62
CA ASP A 322 2.21 -7.44 -21.80
C ASP A 322 3.55 -8.18 -21.58
N PRO A 323 3.93 -9.16 -22.42
CA PRO A 323 5.14 -9.94 -22.24
C PRO A 323 6.43 -9.11 -22.18
N ALA A 324 6.51 -8.02 -22.94
CA ALA A 324 7.70 -7.16 -22.96
C ALA A 324 7.93 -6.46 -21.60
N SER A 325 6.86 -6.22 -20.85
CA SER A 325 6.89 -5.60 -19.52
C SER A 325 6.99 -6.61 -18.37
N ASN A 326 7.04 -7.92 -18.66
CA ASN A 326 6.92 -9.00 -17.68
C ASN A 326 8.03 -10.06 -17.79
N VAL A 327 9.17 -9.73 -18.42
CA VAL A 327 10.31 -10.64 -18.62
C VAL A 327 10.87 -11.24 -17.32
N ASN A 328 10.68 -10.57 -16.18
CA ASN A 328 11.16 -10.99 -14.86
C ASN A 328 10.02 -11.24 -13.84
N SER A 329 8.77 -11.34 -14.28
CA SER A 329 7.60 -11.45 -13.37
C SER A 329 7.51 -12.75 -12.57
N ASP A 330 8.33 -13.75 -12.87
CA ASP A 330 8.45 -14.98 -12.07
C ASP A 330 9.62 -14.93 -11.06
N ASN A 331 10.43 -13.87 -11.06
CA ASN A 331 11.58 -13.72 -10.16
C ASN A 331 11.14 -13.14 -8.79
N GLU A 332 10.88 -14.03 -7.82
CA GLU A 332 10.43 -13.63 -6.48
C GLU A 332 11.36 -12.62 -5.79
N LYS A 333 12.69 -12.81 -5.91
CA LYS A 333 13.66 -11.93 -5.27
C LYS A 333 13.58 -10.50 -5.81
N LEU A 334 13.40 -10.38 -7.13
CA LEU A 334 13.28 -9.09 -7.78
C LEU A 334 11.98 -8.39 -7.35
N ILE A 335 10.85 -9.10 -7.33
CA ILE A 335 9.57 -8.54 -6.86
C ILE A 335 9.68 -8.06 -5.42
N LYS A 336 10.33 -8.84 -4.53
CA LYS A 336 10.64 -8.43 -3.15
C LYS A 336 11.47 -7.15 -3.10
N ALA A 337 12.45 -6.99 -3.99
CA ALA A 337 13.25 -5.77 -4.05
C ALA A 337 12.44 -4.56 -4.55
N VAL A 338 11.54 -4.75 -5.50
CA VAL A 338 10.61 -3.69 -5.96
C VAL A 338 9.66 -3.28 -4.84
N ILE A 339 9.18 -4.24 -4.02
CA ILE A 339 8.43 -3.91 -2.79
C ILE A 339 9.26 -3.02 -1.85
N VAL A 340 10.56 -3.29 -1.66
CA VAL A 340 11.45 -2.42 -0.88
C VAL A 340 11.52 -1.02 -1.49
N ALA A 341 11.64 -0.90 -2.81
CA ALA A 341 11.69 0.40 -3.49
C ALA A 341 10.49 1.29 -3.15
N GLY A 342 9.29 0.71 -3.07
CA GLY A 342 8.06 1.43 -2.73
C GLY A 342 7.83 1.64 -1.23
N LEU A 343 8.28 0.74 -0.37
CA LEU A 343 7.92 0.76 1.05
C LEU A 343 9.02 1.25 1.99
N TYR A 344 10.27 1.37 1.54
CA TYR A 344 11.33 2.01 2.33
C TYR A 344 10.92 3.44 2.72
N PRO A 345 11.13 3.90 3.98
CA PRO A 345 11.95 3.32 5.05
C PRO A 345 11.20 2.44 6.07
N LYS A 346 10.03 1.88 5.74
CA LYS A 346 9.23 1.03 6.65
C LYS A 346 9.83 -0.37 6.83
N VAL A 347 10.99 -0.43 7.47
CA VAL A 347 11.79 -1.65 7.69
C VAL A 347 11.66 -2.11 9.14
N ALA A 348 11.69 -3.43 9.35
CA ALA A 348 11.78 -4.04 10.66
C ALA A 348 12.89 -5.12 10.68
N MET A 349 13.58 -5.23 11.81
CA MET A 349 14.62 -6.22 12.07
C MET A 349 14.05 -7.40 12.84
N ILE A 350 14.36 -8.61 12.40
CA ILE A 350 14.04 -9.87 13.06
C ILE A 350 15.22 -10.26 13.95
N LYS A 351 14.95 -10.54 15.23
CA LYS A 351 15.90 -11.12 16.17
C LYS A 351 15.38 -12.46 16.70
N PRO A 352 16.23 -13.49 16.82
CA PRO A 352 15.83 -14.74 17.44
C PRO A 352 15.46 -14.53 18.92
N SER A 353 14.39 -15.18 19.36
CA SER A 353 13.99 -15.24 20.77
C SER A 353 14.47 -16.55 21.38
N HIS A 354 15.45 -16.48 22.27
CA HIS A 354 15.95 -17.63 23.05
C HIS A 354 15.13 -17.89 24.33
N SER A 355 13.95 -17.28 24.47
CA SER A 355 13.10 -17.50 25.64
C SER A 355 12.54 -18.92 25.67
N LYS A 356 12.75 -19.62 26.79
CA LYS A 356 12.18 -20.96 27.03
C LYS A 356 10.64 -20.94 27.11
N LYS A 357 10.03 -19.84 27.56
CA LYS A 357 8.57 -19.68 27.69
C LYS A 357 7.89 -19.25 26.37
N ARG A 358 8.59 -18.47 25.53
CA ARG A 358 8.08 -17.97 24.22
C ARG A 358 9.16 -18.06 23.13
N PRO A 359 9.48 -19.28 22.64
CA PRO A 359 10.43 -19.47 21.55
C PRO A 359 9.84 -18.95 20.23
N GLY A 360 10.64 -18.23 19.44
CA GLY A 360 10.18 -17.64 18.17
C GLY A 360 11.06 -16.46 17.74
N VAL A 361 10.46 -15.47 17.08
CA VAL A 361 11.15 -14.25 16.65
C VAL A 361 10.62 -13.01 17.38
N LYS A 362 11.51 -12.05 17.66
CA LYS A 362 11.16 -10.70 18.10
C LYS A 362 11.41 -9.74 16.94
N VAL A 363 10.49 -8.82 16.69
CA VAL A 363 10.59 -7.85 15.60
C VAL A 363 10.79 -6.46 16.18
N TYR A 364 11.68 -5.67 15.58
CA TYR A 364 12.01 -4.31 16.01
C TYR A 364 11.95 -3.35 14.83
N THR A 365 11.38 -2.17 15.04
CA THR A 365 11.50 -1.04 14.09
C THR A 365 12.38 0.03 14.70
N GLN A 366 12.98 0.87 13.86
CA GLN A 366 13.80 1.99 14.33
C GLN A 366 12.99 2.99 15.16
N ALA A 367 11.74 3.27 14.76
CA ALA A 367 10.91 4.30 15.37
C ALA A 367 10.17 3.83 16.63
N ASP A 368 9.72 2.57 16.66
CA ASP A 368 8.81 2.09 17.72
C ASP A 368 9.47 1.06 18.66
N GLY A 369 10.73 0.70 18.43
CA GLY A 369 11.38 -0.38 19.17
C GLY A 369 10.69 -1.72 18.90
N LYS A 370 10.36 -2.48 19.95
CA LYS A 370 9.77 -3.82 19.81
C LYS A 370 8.33 -3.74 19.32
N VAL A 371 8.02 -4.48 18.26
CA VAL A 371 6.69 -4.58 17.66
C VAL A 371 6.28 -6.04 17.48
N CYS A 372 4.98 -6.27 17.25
CA CYS A 372 4.41 -7.58 16.96
C CYS A 372 4.03 -7.71 15.49
N ILE A 373 4.04 -8.93 14.95
CA ILE A 373 3.42 -9.23 13.66
C ILE A 373 1.92 -9.45 13.89
N HIS A 374 1.06 -8.85 13.07
CA HIS A 374 -0.38 -9.00 13.21
C HIS A 374 -0.81 -10.44 12.94
N PRO A 375 -1.77 -11.03 13.70
CA PRO A 375 -2.18 -12.43 13.54
C PRO A 375 -2.68 -12.83 12.14
N LYS A 376 -3.17 -11.85 11.37
CA LYS A 376 -3.58 -12.05 9.97
C LYS A 376 -2.39 -12.34 9.04
N SER A 377 -1.20 -11.82 9.33
CA SER A 377 -0.05 -11.97 8.46
C SER A 377 0.34 -13.45 8.33
N VAL A 378 0.79 -13.85 7.14
CA VAL A 378 1.35 -15.19 6.92
C VAL A 378 2.60 -15.45 7.78
N ASN A 379 3.27 -14.38 8.21
CA ASN A 379 4.49 -14.43 9.02
C ASN A 379 4.22 -14.45 10.54
N ALA A 380 2.97 -14.42 11.00
CA ALA A 380 2.63 -14.30 12.43
C ALA A 380 3.12 -15.49 13.28
N GLU A 381 3.13 -16.69 12.70
CA GLU A 381 3.61 -17.92 13.35
C GLU A 381 4.91 -18.44 12.71
N GLU A 382 5.52 -17.65 11.81
CA GLU A 382 6.77 -18.03 11.16
C GLU A 382 7.94 -17.92 12.14
N LYS A 383 8.80 -18.93 12.13
CA LYS A 383 9.96 -19.04 13.02
C LYS A 383 11.27 -19.08 12.26
N GLU A 384 11.24 -19.52 11.01
CA GLU A 384 12.41 -19.70 10.18
C GLU A 384 12.41 -18.66 9.08
N PHE A 385 13.30 -17.68 9.21
CA PHE A 385 13.53 -16.67 8.19
C PHE A 385 14.91 -16.91 7.55
N ASN A 386 14.98 -16.72 6.24
CA ASN A 386 16.23 -16.71 5.47
C ASN A 386 17.02 -15.42 5.70
N TYR A 387 16.34 -14.31 5.98
CA TYR A 387 16.92 -12.99 6.19
C TYR A 387 16.43 -12.36 7.49
N ALA A 388 17.23 -11.46 8.07
CA ALA A 388 16.91 -10.78 9.32
C ALA A 388 16.02 -9.52 9.14
N TRP A 389 15.43 -9.31 7.96
CA TRP A 389 14.78 -8.06 7.61
C TRP A 389 13.38 -8.26 7.02
N LEU A 390 12.44 -7.44 7.47
CA LEU A 390 11.10 -7.31 6.94
C LEU A 390 10.89 -5.89 6.40
N ILE A 391 10.12 -5.78 5.33
CA ILE A 391 9.50 -4.52 4.90
C ILE A 391 7.99 -4.61 5.16
N TYR A 392 7.36 -3.52 5.60
CA TYR A 392 5.93 -3.47 5.90
C TYR A 392 5.25 -2.24 5.30
N HIS A 393 3.92 -2.27 5.13
CA HIS A 393 3.17 -1.11 4.64
C HIS A 393 2.31 -0.48 5.74
N LEU A 394 1.43 -1.27 6.38
CA LEU A 394 0.49 -0.78 7.38
C LEU A 394 0.93 -1.18 8.81
N LYS A 395 1.03 -0.17 9.67
CA LYS A 395 1.27 -0.30 11.11
C LYS A 395 0.00 0.09 11.86
N MET A 396 -0.43 -0.73 12.81
CA MET A 396 -1.62 -0.49 13.62
C MET A 396 -1.26 -0.47 15.10
N ARG A 397 -1.88 0.42 15.87
CA ARG A 397 -1.76 0.43 17.33
C ARG A 397 -3.10 0.06 17.96
N THR A 398 -3.09 -0.99 18.78
CA THR A 398 -4.21 -1.38 19.64
C THR A 398 -3.69 -1.46 21.08
N SER A 399 -3.54 -2.66 21.65
CA SER A 399 -2.81 -2.90 22.91
C SER A 399 -1.29 -2.86 22.75
N SER A 400 -0.81 -3.11 21.54
CA SER A 400 0.59 -3.03 21.14
C SER A 400 0.67 -2.56 19.70
N ILE A 401 1.88 -2.35 19.20
CA ILE A 401 2.11 -1.99 17.79
C ILE A 401 2.22 -3.27 16.97
N PHE A 402 1.39 -3.37 15.94
CA PHE A 402 1.33 -4.51 15.04
C PHE A 402 1.67 -4.10 13.60
N LEU A 403 2.54 -4.88 12.95
CA LEU A 403 2.74 -4.83 11.50
C LEU A 403 1.65 -5.67 10.84
N TYR A 404 0.75 -5.04 10.08
CA TYR A 404 -0.42 -5.70 9.51
C TYR A 404 -0.04 -6.66 8.37
N ASP A 405 0.87 -6.20 7.52
CA ASP A 405 1.37 -6.87 6.33
C ASP A 405 2.89 -6.68 6.23
N CYS A 406 3.61 -7.78 6.00
CA CYS A 406 5.06 -7.73 5.88
C CYS A 406 5.64 -8.75 4.89
N THR A 407 6.85 -8.46 4.41
CA THR A 407 7.61 -9.31 3.49
C THR A 407 9.04 -9.41 3.93
N GLU A 408 9.56 -10.64 4.02
CA GLU A 408 10.99 -10.90 4.18
C GLU A 408 11.78 -10.39 2.96
N VAL A 409 12.87 -9.66 3.23
CA VAL A 409 13.70 -9.04 2.19
C VAL A 409 15.20 -9.23 2.45
N SER A 410 15.96 -9.27 1.36
CA SER A 410 17.42 -9.34 1.40
C SER A 410 18.02 -7.99 1.83
N PRO A 411 19.15 -7.99 2.56
CA PRO A 411 19.88 -6.76 2.85
C PRO A 411 20.36 -6.03 1.58
N PHE A 412 20.58 -6.72 0.45
CA PHE A 412 20.95 -6.06 -0.81
C PHE A 412 19.82 -5.22 -1.41
N SER A 413 18.56 -5.65 -1.23
CA SER A 413 17.40 -4.84 -1.61
C SER A 413 17.36 -3.54 -0.81
N LEU A 414 17.63 -3.62 0.50
CA LEU A 414 17.72 -2.45 1.39
C LEU A 414 18.93 -1.58 1.05
N LEU A 415 20.06 -2.17 0.68
CA LEU A 415 21.26 -1.44 0.26
C LEU A 415 21.02 -0.61 -1.00
N PHE A 416 20.34 -1.19 -1.99
CA PHE A 416 20.10 -0.51 -3.26
C PHE A 416 18.98 0.53 -3.17
N PHE A 417 17.86 0.21 -2.51
CA PHE A 417 16.70 1.10 -2.47
C PHE A 417 16.59 1.97 -1.21
N GLY A 418 17.40 1.69 -0.19
CA GLY A 418 17.44 2.46 1.05
C GLY A 418 18.28 3.73 0.93
N GLY A 419 18.53 4.35 2.09
CA GLY A 419 19.18 5.65 2.18
C GLY A 419 20.71 5.61 2.11
N ASP A 420 21.35 6.30 3.05
CA ASP A 420 22.77 6.59 3.03
C ASP A 420 23.61 5.37 3.36
N ILE A 421 24.66 5.15 2.56
CA ILE A 421 25.54 3.99 2.64
C ILE A 421 26.86 4.39 3.31
N SER A 422 27.15 3.76 4.45
CA SER A 422 28.43 3.87 5.15
C SER A 422 29.10 2.52 5.30
N ILE A 423 30.43 2.51 5.29
CA ILE A 423 31.26 1.32 5.48
C ILE A 423 31.81 1.39 6.90
N GLN A 424 31.63 0.31 7.64
CA GLN A 424 32.09 0.18 9.01
C GLN A 424 33.03 -1.04 9.12
N LYS A 425 33.81 -1.09 10.21
CA LYS A 425 34.63 -2.24 10.57
C LYS A 425 34.23 -2.65 11.97
N ASP A 426 33.76 -3.87 12.12
CA ASP A 426 33.40 -4.46 13.41
C ASP A 426 34.18 -5.76 13.60
N GLU A 427 34.96 -5.85 14.68
CA GLU A 427 35.79 -7.02 15.02
C GLU A 427 36.54 -7.65 13.82
N ASP A 428 37.27 -6.82 13.07
CA ASP A 428 38.03 -7.20 11.85
C ASP A 428 37.20 -7.70 10.65
N GLN A 429 35.87 -7.57 10.70
CA GLN A 429 34.97 -7.85 9.58
C GLN A 429 34.46 -6.56 8.93
N GLU A 430 34.43 -6.52 7.60
CA GLU A 430 33.83 -5.41 6.86
C GLU A 430 32.29 -5.50 6.92
N THR A 431 31.67 -4.41 7.36
CA THR A 431 30.22 -4.27 7.42
C THR A 431 29.75 -3.06 6.62
N ILE A 432 28.55 -3.17 6.06
CA ILE A 432 27.86 -2.07 5.40
C ILE A 432 26.67 -1.67 6.26
N ALA A 433 26.48 -0.37 6.45
CA ALA A 433 25.33 0.18 7.13
C ALA A 433 24.52 1.09 6.19
N VAL A 434 23.21 0.86 6.15
CA VAL A 434 22.21 1.70 5.47
C VAL A 434 21.45 2.49 6.55
N ASP A 435 21.41 3.82 6.43
CA ASP A 435 20.83 4.73 7.43
C ASP A 435 21.33 4.47 8.86
N GLN A 436 22.59 4.03 8.97
CA GLN A 436 23.31 3.70 10.20
C GLN A 436 22.78 2.49 11.01
N TRP A 437 21.50 2.15 10.92
CA TRP A 437 20.88 1.11 11.75
C TRP A 437 20.66 -0.23 11.05
N ILE A 438 20.60 -0.24 9.71
CA ILE A 438 20.51 -1.48 8.92
C ILE A 438 21.94 -1.93 8.63
N VAL A 439 22.49 -2.77 9.51
CA VAL A 439 23.89 -3.22 9.44
C VAL A 439 23.95 -4.70 9.06
N PHE A 440 24.79 -5.03 8.09
CA PHE A 440 25.05 -6.41 7.70
C PHE A 440 26.47 -6.57 7.15
N ARG A 441 26.99 -7.80 7.18
CA ARG A 441 28.34 -8.13 6.69
C ARG A 441 28.34 -8.16 5.18
N SER A 442 29.27 -7.42 4.56
CA SER A 442 29.45 -7.44 3.12
C SER A 442 30.76 -6.72 2.76
N PRO A 443 31.49 -7.15 1.72
CA PRO A 443 32.73 -6.48 1.30
C PRO A 443 32.49 -5.01 0.92
N ALA A 444 33.40 -4.12 1.33
CA ALA A 444 33.34 -2.68 1.07
C ALA A 444 33.17 -2.33 -0.43
N ARG A 445 33.73 -3.16 -1.32
CA ARG A 445 33.57 -3.02 -2.78
C ARG A 445 32.10 -3.02 -3.23
N ILE A 446 31.22 -3.72 -2.52
CA ILE A 446 29.79 -3.77 -2.85
C ILE A 446 29.13 -2.43 -2.55
N ALA A 447 29.49 -1.77 -1.45
CA ALA A 447 29.00 -0.41 -1.15
C ALA A 447 29.39 0.58 -2.26
N HIS A 448 30.64 0.52 -2.75
CA HIS A 448 31.10 1.35 -3.86
C HIS A 448 30.35 1.04 -5.16
N LEU A 449 30.14 -0.24 -5.48
CA LEU A 449 29.36 -0.67 -6.63
C LEU A 449 27.92 -0.12 -6.57
N VAL A 450 27.24 -0.22 -5.43
CA VAL A 450 25.88 0.29 -5.25
C VAL A 450 25.83 1.81 -5.42
N LYS A 451 26.80 2.56 -4.85
CA LYS A 451 26.87 4.01 -5.03
C LYS A 451 27.00 4.39 -6.51
N SER A 452 27.84 3.68 -7.26
CA SER A 452 27.97 3.90 -8.71
C SER A 452 26.69 3.54 -9.46
N LEU A 453 26.05 2.40 -9.17
CA LEU A 453 24.81 1.99 -9.82
C LEU A 453 23.63 2.91 -9.52
N LYS A 454 23.52 3.45 -8.29
CA LYS A 454 22.53 4.48 -7.94
C LYS A 454 22.70 5.72 -8.83
N LYS A 455 23.94 6.18 -9.01
CA LYS A 455 24.24 7.34 -9.89
C LYS A 455 23.91 7.08 -11.36
N GLU A 456 24.21 5.87 -11.87
CA GLU A 456 23.84 5.49 -13.24
C GLU A 456 22.32 5.40 -13.42
N LEU A 457 21.60 4.88 -12.42
CA LEU A 457 20.14 4.86 -12.42
C LEU A 457 19.56 6.28 -12.41
N ASP A 458 20.10 7.19 -11.60
CA ASP A 458 19.66 8.60 -11.59
C ASP A 458 19.88 9.25 -12.95
N SER A 459 21.03 8.98 -13.59
CA SER A 459 21.34 9.48 -14.94
C SER A 459 20.38 8.94 -15.99
N LEU A 460 20.02 7.65 -15.91
CA LEU A 460 19.02 7.02 -16.77
C LEU A 460 17.64 7.65 -16.57
N LEU A 461 17.22 7.89 -15.33
CA LEU A 461 15.95 8.55 -15.05
C LEU A 461 15.92 9.99 -15.56
N GLU A 462 17.04 10.72 -15.48
CA GLU A 462 17.18 12.07 -16.02
C GLU A 462 17.07 12.08 -17.55
N GLU A 463 17.74 11.15 -18.25
CA GLU A 463 17.62 10.98 -19.70
C GLU A 463 16.15 10.73 -20.11
N LYS A 464 15.42 9.91 -19.34
CA LYS A 464 13.98 9.62 -19.56
C LYS A 464 13.04 10.81 -19.31
N ILE A 465 13.51 11.90 -18.70
CA ILE A 465 12.70 13.15 -18.60
C ILE A 465 12.52 13.76 -19.97
N SER A 466 13.61 13.81 -20.76
CA SER A 466 13.63 14.44 -22.07
C SER A 466 13.15 13.49 -23.18
N ASP A 467 13.46 12.20 -23.06
CA ASP A 467 13.07 11.16 -24.02
C ASP A 467 12.43 9.96 -23.30
N PRO A 468 11.12 10.04 -22.96
CA PRO A 468 10.44 8.99 -22.23
C PRO A 468 10.18 7.78 -23.14
N ALA A 469 11.04 6.76 -23.02
CA ALA A 469 10.93 5.50 -23.74
C ALA A 469 11.00 4.29 -22.79
N PRO A 470 10.20 3.22 -23.03
CA PRO A 470 10.33 1.97 -22.30
C PRO A 470 11.70 1.33 -22.47
N VAL A 471 12.10 0.51 -21.51
CA VAL A 471 13.36 -0.26 -21.60
C VAL A 471 13.18 -1.37 -22.65
N ASP A 472 14.00 -1.35 -23.69
CA ASP A 472 14.02 -2.43 -24.69
C ASP A 472 14.91 -3.59 -24.21
N TRP A 473 14.28 -4.59 -23.60
CA TRP A 473 14.93 -5.80 -23.11
C TRP A 473 15.58 -6.67 -24.19
N ASN A 474 15.23 -6.45 -25.48
CA ASN A 474 15.87 -7.18 -26.58
C ASN A 474 17.20 -6.54 -26.97
N ASN A 475 17.38 -5.24 -26.70
CA ASN A 475 18.61 -4.52 -27.00
C ASN A 475 19.58 -4.54 -25.80
N ARG A 476 20.26 -5.66 -25.62
CA ARG A 476 21.25 -5.85 -24.54
C ARG A 476 22.47 -4.92 -24.61
N GLN A 477 22.71 -4.28 -25.76
CA GLN A 477 23.81 -3.33 -25.93
C GLN A 477 23.42 -1.90 -25.51
N SER A 478 22.13 -1.64 -25.26
CA SER A 478 21.68 -0.36 -24.74
C SER A 478 22.24 -0.12 -23.33
N LYS A 479 22.57 1.14 -23.05
CA LYS A 479 23.00 1.59 -21.71
C LYS A 479 21.95 1.23 -20.65
N ASP A 480 20.68 1.47 -20.96
CA ASP A 480 19.53 1.15 -20.10
C ASP A 480 19.53 -0.32 -19.69
N CYS A 481 19.56 -1.23 -20.69
CA CYS A 481 19.52 -2.66 -20.42
C CYS A 481 20.74 -3.11 -19.61
N ALA A 482 21.94 -2.56 -19.87
CA ALA A 482 23.15 -2.91 -19.14
C ALA A 482 23.09 -2.49 -17.66
N VAL A 483 22.69 -1.25 -17.38
CA VAL A 483 22.56 -0.73 -16.00
C VAL A 483 21.50 -1.51 -15.23
N ILE A 484 20.32 -1.69 -15.84
CA ILE A 484 19.22 -2.42 -15.21
C ILE A 484 19.59 -3.90 -14.96
N THR A 485 20.27 -4.55 -15.91
CA THR A 485 20.74 -5.93 -15.72
C THR A 485 21.73 -6.03 -14.56
N ALA A 486 22.67 -5.09 -14.45
CA ALA A 486 23.63 -5.06 -13.34
C ALA A 486 22.94 -4.87 -11.97
N ILE A 487 21.88 -4.06 -11.92
CA ILE A 487 21.05 -3.87 -10.71
C ILE A 487 20.33 -5.18 -10.35
N ILE A 488 19.72 -5.86 -11.33
CA ILE A 488 19.04 -7.14 -11.12
C ILE A 488 20.03 -8.19 -10.61
N ASP A 489 21.21 -8.28 -11.21
CA ASP A 489 22.25 -9.23 -10.79
C ASP A 489 22.67 -8.98 -9.35
N LEU A 490 22.95 -7.72 -8.97
CA LEU A 490 23.30 -7.35 -7.59
C LEU A 490 22.22 -7.78 -6.59
N ILE A 491 20.96 -7.47 -6.87
CA ILE A 491 19.82 -7.71 -5.98
C ILE A 491 19.50 -9.20 -5.84
N THR A 492 19.66 -9.96 -6.92
CA THR A 492 19.27 -11.38 -6.98
C THR A 492 20.40 -12.33 -6.60
N THR A 493 21.64 -11.82 -6.50
CA THR A 493 22.83 -12.57 -6.08
C THR A 493 22.57 -13.32 -4.77
N GLN A 494 22.92 -14.61 -4.75
CA GLN A 494 22.89 -15.42 -3.53
C GLN A 494 24.16 -15.17 -2.72
N GLU A 495 24.01 -14.79 -1.45
CA GLU A 495 25.02 -15.18 -0.47
C GLU A 495 24.91 -16.68 -0.27
N LYS A 496 26.02 -17.40 -0.43
CA LYS A 496 26.10 -18.76 0.11
C LYS A 496 25.86 -18.62 1.62
N PRO A 497 24.99 -19.44 2.24
CA PRO A 497 24.88 -19.47 3.69
C PRO A 497 26.25 -19.86 4.24
N THR A 498 26.98 -18.89 4.78
CA THR A 498 28.18 -19.16 5.55
C THR A 498 27.73 -19.72 6.88
N GLY A 499 27.77 -21.04 7.00
CA GLY A 499 27.61 -21.74 8.26
C GLY A 499 26.16 -21.95 8.68
N SER A 500 25.94 -23.03 9.43
CA SER A 500 24.66 -23.45 9.99
C SER A 500 23.89 -22.28 10.63
N SER A 501 22.57 -22.42 10.76
CA SER A 501 21.65 -21.51 11.48
C SER A 501 22.05 -21.17 12.94
N LYS A 502 23.18 -21.69 13.43
CA LYS A 502 23.86 -21.30 14.68
C LYS A 502 24.83 -20.12 14.52
N ASP A 503 25.37 -19.82 13.34
CA ASP A 503 26.38 -18.75 13.19
C ASP A 503 25.78 -17.35 13.22
N TYR A 504 24.54 -17.15 12.77
CA TYR A 504 23.83 -15.88 12.97
C TYR A 504 23.55 -15.55 14.46
N SER A 505 23.72 -16.53 15.36
CA SER A 505 23.55 -16.34 16.81
C SER A 505 24.83 -15.93 17.56
N GLN A 506 26.00 -16.00 16.90
CA GLN A 506 27.29 -15.59 17.50
C GLN A 506 27.79 -14.22 17.01
N THR A 507 27.14 -13.61 16.02
CA THR A 507 27.69 -12.45 15.32
C THR A 507 27.12 -11.13 15.80
N TRP A 508 27.25 -10.78 17.07
CA TRP A 508 27.12 -9.38 17.49
C TRP A 508 28.03 -9.07 18.68
N ALA A 509 29.08 -8.29 18.39
CA ALA A 509 29.88 -7.55 19.35
C ALA A 509 29.00 -6.59 20.15
N SER A 510 29.30 -6.43 21.44
CA SER A 510 28.84 -5.27 22.18
C SER A 510 29.43 -4.02 21.54
N THR A 511 28.58 -3.10 21.06
CA THR A 511 29.01 -1.75 20.67
C THR A 511 29.88 -1.15 21.77
N SER A 512 31.10 -0.78 21.40
CA SER A 512 32.02 -0.03 22.26
C SER A 512 31.35 1.27 22.71
N ARG A 513 31.53 1.57 24.00
CA ARG A 513 30.95 2.73 24.71
C ARG A 513 31.32 4.05 24.01
N GLY A 514 30.44 4.52 23.14
CA GLY A 514 30.43 5.86 22.57
C GLY A 514 29.07 6.53 22.77
N ARG A 515 28.89 7.15 23.94
CA ARG A 515 27.89 8.18 24.33
C ARG A 515 26.55 8.23 23.56
N HIS A 516 25.54 7.59 24.16
CA HIS A 516 24.08 7.88 24.15
C HIS A 516 23.34 8.19 22.82
N MET A 517 22.47 7.25 22.40
CA MET A 517 21.01 7.46 22.37
C MET A 517 20.26 6.14 22.66
N TYR A 518 19.22 6.28 23.49
CA TYR A 518 18.42 5.33 24.26
C TYR A 518 17.90 4.04 23.57
N PHE A 519 18.24 2.87 24.13
CA PHE A 519 17.30 1.76 24.34
C PHE A 519 17.17 1.60 25.86
N ASN A 520 16.13 2.15 26.46
CA ASN A 520 15.80 1.81 27.85
C ASN A 520 15.26 0.38 27.86
N ASN A 521 16.05 -0.55 28.39
CA ASN A 521 15.57 -1.86 28.81
C ASN A 521 14.94 -1.72 30.20
N GLU A 522 13.80 -1.06 30.28
CA GLU A 522 12.92 -1.06 31.46
C GLU A 522 11.57 -1.57 30.99
N ASP A 523 11.39 -2.89 30.94
CA ASP A 523 10.08 -3.57 30.78
C ASP A 523 10.19 -5.10 31.02
N ASP A 524 11.25 -5.58 31.69
CA ASP A 524 11.40 -7.00 32.08
C ASP A 524 11.36 -7.17 33.62
N GLU A 525 10.58 -6.33 34.32
CA GLU A 525 10.13 -6.60 35.70
C GLU A 525 8.61 -6.84 35.72
N ASP A 526 8.24 -7.89 36.45
CA ASP A 526 6.90 -8.37 36.82
C ASP A 526 6.11 -9.25 35.83
N ASP A 527 6.25 -10.56 36.02
CA ASP A 527 5.11 -11.43 36.42
C ASP A 527 5.67 -12.81 36.82
N ASP A 528 5.72 -13.05 38.14
CA ASP A 528 5.91 -14.36 38.77
C ASP A 528 4.77 -15.35 38.45
#